data_AF-A0A838LI73-F1
#
_entry.id   AF-A0A838LI73-F1
#
_cell.length_a   1.000
_cell.length_b   1.000
_cell.length_c   1.000
_cell.angle_alpha   90.00
_cell.angle_beta   90.00
_cell.angle_gamma   90.00
#
_symmetry.space_group_name_H-M   'P 1'
#
loop_
_entity.id
_entity.type
_entity.pdbx_description
1 polymer ?
#
loop_
_entity_poly.entity_id
_entity_poly.type
_entity_poly.pdbx_seq_one_letter_code
_entity_poly.pdbx_strand_id
1 'polypeptide(L)'
;MTPDSTPRSQLVLRALVFLGPVVALVATGPAGHGPPWWLVVLVAVLAGAAAVAPDSPVGVGAGLVVLAWWTLSLRDGIPVSVAVAAVALTVGHLAALLASYGPRAMPLDAPTLRLWARRGALVLLTVPGAWLLARVVRGEPEQPGVWVVALAAACLAILGATAAMDVPEPKEPR
;
A
#
# COMPACT_ATOMS: atom_id res chain seq x y z
N MET A 1 -18.37 32.21 -10.18
CA MET A 1 -17.56 30.99 -10.08
C MET A 1 -17.23 30.82 -8.60
N THR A 2 -18.05 30.07 -7.86
CA THR A 2 -17.79 29.79 -6.45
C THR A 2 -16.57 28.88 -6.35
N PRO A 3 -15.65 29.08 -5.40
CA PRO A 3 -14.51 28.18 -5.24
C PRO A 3 -15.04 26.75 -5.06
N ASP A 4 -14.65 25.86 -5.97
CA ASP A 4 -15.06 24.46 -5.97
C ASP A 4 -14.64 23.80 -4.65
N SER A 5 -15.58 23.70 -3.71
CA SER A 5 -15.34 23.03 -2.45
C SER A 5 -15.02 21.57 -2.74
N THR A 6 -13.83 21.10 -2.35
CA THR A 6 -13.44 19.70 -2.54
C THR A 6 -14.48 18.78 -1.88
N PRO A 7 -15.06 17.81 -2.60
CA PRO A 7 -16.02 16.87 -2.03
C PRO A 7 -15.46 16.19 -0.80
N ARG A 8 -16.31 15.92 0.20
CA ARG A 8 -15.90 15.25 1.45
C ARG A 8 -15.21 13.91 1.20
N SER A 9 -15.66 13.14 0.21
CA SER A 9 -15.04 11.88 -0.19
C SER A 9 -13.58 12.05 -0.61
N GLN A 10 -13.29 13.08 -1.41
CA GLN A 10 -11.95 13.39 -1.87
C GLN A 10 -11.04 13.85 -0.72
N LEU A 11 -11.58 14.62 0.23
CA LEU A 11 -10.84 14.99 1.44
C LEU A 11 -10.48 13.75 2.28
N VAL A 12 -11.42 12.82 2.46
CA VAL A 12 -11.19 11.57 3.19
C VAL A 12 -10.11 10.73 2.49
N LEU A 13 -10.16 10.59 1.17
CA LEU A 13 -9.14 9.84 0.44
C LEU A 13 -7.76 10.48 0.58
N ARG A 14 -7.64 11.81 0.45
CA ARG A 14 -6.36 12.51 0.64
C ARG A 14 -5.82 12.34 2.05
N ALA A 15 -6.70 12.37 3.07
CA ALA A 15 -6.31 12.07 4.43
C ALA A 15 -5.78 10.63 4.57
N LEU A 16 -6.42 9.64 3.93
CA LEU A 16 -5.94 8.26 3.94
C LEU A 16 -4.61 8.07 3.20
N VAL A 17 -4.41 8.75 2.07
CA VAL A 17 -3.12 8.78 1.34
C VAL A 17 -2.00 9.30 2.24
N PHE A 18 -2.27 10.39 2.98
CA PHE A 18 -1.32 10.95 3.93
C PHE A 18 -1.06 10.01 5.12
N LEU A 19 -2.13 9.50 5.74
CA LEU A 19 -2.05 8.70 6.95
C LEU A 19 -1.39 7.34 6.72
N GLY A 20 -1.58 6.72 5.54
CA GLY A 20 -1.08 5.37 5.25
C GLY A 20 0.42 5.20 5.55
N PRO A 21 1.32 5.93 4.89
CA PRO A 21 2.76 5.86 5.13
C PRO A 21 3.18 6.28 6.54
N VAL A 22 2.55 7.32 7.10
CA VAL A 22 2.90 7.83 8.45
C VAL A 22 2.55 6.81 9.53
N VAL A 23 1.34 6.25 9.49
CA VAL A 23 0.89 5.20 10.42
C VAL A 23 1.75 3.96 10.25
N ALA A 24 2.06 3.57 9.02
CA ALA A 24 2.91 2.42 8.74
C ALA A 24 4.33 2.58 9.31
N LEU A 25 4.91 3.78 9.24
CA LEU A 25 6.22 4.05 9.83
C LEU A 25 6.17 3.98 11.37
N VAL A 26 5.20 4.68 11.98
CA VAL A 26 5.07 4.79 13.43
C VAL A 26 4.68 3.44 14.08
N ALA A 27 4.07 2.52 13.32
CA ALA A 27 3.76 1.17 13.77
C ALA A 27 5.00 0.33 14.15
N THR A 28 6.23 0.77 13.83
CA THR A 28 7.46 0.17 14.37
C THR A 28 7.69 0.47 15.86
N GLY A 29 7.05 1.51 16.40
CA GLY A 29 7.21 1.95 17.80
C GLY A 29 6.87 0.88 18.83
N PRO A 30 5.69 0.24 18.79
CA PRO A 30 5.33 -0.86 19.70
C PRO A 30 6.28 -2.07 19.65
N ALA A 31 7.07 -2.22 18.58
CA ALA A 31 8.09 -3.26 18.46
C ALA A 31 9.45 -2.85 19.06
N GLY A 32 9.54 -1.67 19.69
CA GLY A 32 10.78 -1.15 20.28
C GLY A 32 11.72 -0.46 19.28
N HIS A 33 11.27 -0.26 18.03
CA HIS A 33 12.10 0.30 16.95
C HIS A 33 11.46 1.55 16.34
N GLY A 34 11.00 2.45 17.21
CA GLY A 34 10.37 3.70 16.79
C GLY A 34 11.28 4.52 15.86
N PRO A 35 10.73 5.11 14.79
CA PRO A 35 11.50 5.92 13.86
C PRO A 35 11.99 7.21 14.53
N PRO A 36 13.16 7.73 14.16
CA PRO A 36 13.56 9.06 14.62
C PRO A 36 12.60 10.12 14.06
N TRP A 37 12.36 11.19 14.82
CA TRP A 37 11.35 12.20 14.48
C TRP A 37 11.56 12.84 13.09
N TRP A 38 12.81 13.04 12.67
CA TRP A 38 13.12 13.63 11.36
C TRP A 38 12.66 12.74 10.21
N LEU A 39 12.67 11.42 10.40
CA LEU A 39 12.20 10.45 9.40
C LEU A 39 10.68 10.47 9.31
N VAL A 40 9.99 10.62 10.44
CA VAL A 40 8.54 10.84 10.48
C VAL A 40 8.17 12.11 9.73
N VAL A 41 8.90 13.20 9.93
CA VAL A 41 8.70 14.46 9.19
C VAL A 41 8.93 14.25 7.70
N LEU A 42 10.01 13.57 7.29
CA LEU A 42 10.28 13.27 5.88
C LEU A 42 9.13 12.48 5.24
N VAL A 43 8.67 11.40 5.87
CA VAL A 43 7.56 10.59 5.37
C VAL A 43 6.27 11.39 5.34
N ALA A 44 6.00 12.23 6.34
CA ALA A 44 4.82 13.09 6.35
C ALA A 44 4.85 14.12 5.21
N VAL A 45 6.01 14.71 4.90
CA VAL A 45 6.16 15.64 3.77
C VAL A 45 5.92 14.92 2.44
N LEU A 46 6.53 13.75 2.23
CA LEU A 46 6.32 12.95 1.02
C LEU A 46 4.86 12.50 0.87
N ALA A 47 4.25 12.03 1.96
CA ALA A 47 2.86 11.60 1.97
C ALA A 47 1.89 12.78 1.76
N GLY A 48 2.23 13.97 2.26
CA GLY A 48 1.49 15.21 2.01
C GLY A 48 1.55 15.61 0.54
N ALA A 49 2.74 15.56 -0.08
CA ALA A 49 2.90 15.79 -1.51
C ALA A 49 2.12 14.78 -2.35
N ALA A 50 2.15 13.49 -1.98
CA ALA A 50 1.36 12.44 -2.61
C ALA A 50 -0.15 12.66 -2.41
N ALA A 51 -0.60 13.13 -1.25
CA ALA A 51 -1.99 13.47 -1.01
C ALA A 51 -2.47 14.67 -1.85
N VAL A 52 -1.57 15.56 -2.27
CA VAL A 52 -1.88 16.66 -3.21
C VAL A 52 -1.94 16.16 -4.66
N ALA A 53 -1.00 15.30 -5.05
CA ALA A 53 -0.86 14.70 -6.37
C ALA A 53 -0.76 13.15 -6.28
N PRO A 54 -1.90 12.44 -6.16
CA PRO A 54 -1.94 11.00 -5.94
C PRO A 54 -1.30 10.17 -7.05
N ASP A 55 -1.34 10.67 -8.28
CA ASP A 55 -0.72 10.06 -9.47
C ASP A 55 0.81 10.22 -9.54
N SER A 56 1.40 11.03 -8.64
CA SER A 56 2.83 11.31 -8.70
C SER A 56 3.67 10.15 -8.16
N PRO A 57 4.91 9.97 -8.67
CA PRO A 57 5.82 8.97 -8.14
C PRO A 57 6.26 9.25 -6.69
N VAL A 58 5.92 10.41 -6.12
CA VAL A 58 6.29 10.80 -4.75
C VAL A 58 5.68 9.85 -3.72
N GLY A 59 4.48 9.31 -3.97
CA GLY A 59 3.85 8.32 -3.10
C GLY A 59 4.67 7.03 -2.99
N VAL A 60 5.31 6.61 -4.09
CA VAL A 60 6.24 5.48 -4.10
C VAL A 60 7.45 5.77 -3.23
N GLY A 61 7.99 7.00 -3.29
CA GLY A 61 9.08 7.43 -2.44
C GLY A 61 8.77 7.28 -0.94
N ALA A 62 7.58 7.72 -0.50
CA ALA A 62 7.14 7.52 0.89
C ALA A 62 7.10 6.04 1.27
N GLY A 63 6.53 5.19 0.41
CA GLY A 63 6.47 3.74 0.62
C GLY A 63 7.85 3.09 0.71
N LEU A 64 8.80 3.49 -0.14
CA LEU A 64 10.18 2.98 -0.14
C LEU A 64 10.94 3.38 1.13
N VAL A 65 10.74 4.60 1.63
CA VAL A 65 11.33 5.04 2.91
C VAL A 65 10.79 4.21 4.06
N VAL A 66 9.47 3.98 4.11
CA VAL A 66 8.84 3.12 5.11
C VAL A 66 9.39 1.69 5.03
N LEU A 67 9.46 1.12 3.83
CA LEU A 67 10.01 -0.21 3.60
C LEU A 67 11.47 -0.32 4.06
N ALA A 68 12.32 0.64 3.67
CA ALA A 68 13.72 0.67 4.06
C ALA A 68 13.87 0.72 5.59
N TRP A 69 13.08 1.55 6.28
CA TRP A 69 13.10 1.61 7.74
C TRP A 69 12.72 0.26 8.38
N TRP A 70 11.62 -0.36 7.93
CA TRP A 70 11.17 -1.66 8.43
C TRP A 70 12.23 -2.75 8.20
N THR A 71 12.88 -2.78 7.03
CA THR A 71 13.94 -3.74 6.71
C THR A 71 15.18 -3.57 7.59
N LEU A 72 15.58 -2.32 7.88
CA LEU A 72 16.76 -2.06 8.71
C LEU A 72 16.49 -2.27 10.21
N SER A 73 15.24 -2.08 10.63
CA SER A 73 14.84 -2.08 12.04
C SER A 73 14.43 -3.46 12.54
N LEU A 74 13.79 -4.27 11.71
CA LEU A 74 13.42 -5.64 12.08
C LEU A 74 14.64 -6.55 11.96
N ARG A 75 15.35 -6.73 13.08
CA ARG A 75 16.41 -7.75 13.19
C ARG A 75 15.87 -9.09 13.68
N ASP A 76 14.85 -9.08 14.53
CA ASP A 76 14.32 -10.28 15.17
C ASP A 76 12.80 -10.43 14.99
N GLY A 77 12.40 -11.32 14.06
CA GLY A 77 11.02 -11.77 13.90
C GLY A 77 10.05 -10.77 13.29
N ILE A 78 8.80 -11.22 13.15
CA ILE A 78 7.70 -10.45 12.51
C ILE A 78 6.66 -10.10 13.58
N PRO A 79 6.72 -8.90 14.17
CA PRO A 79 5.75 -8.48 15.18
C PRO A 79 4.37 -8.27 14.56
N VAL A 80 3.32 -8.33 15.38
CA VAL A 80 1.92 -8.11 14.94
C VAL A 80 1.72 -6.71 14.35
N SER A 81 2.54 -5.74 14.74
CA SER A 81 2.50 -4.38 14.19
C SER A 81 2.82 -4.31 12.69
N VAL A 82 3.47 -5.33 12.11
CA VAL A 82 3.62 -5.45 10.64
C VAL A 82 2.26 -5.51 9.95
N ALA A 83 1.26 -6.15 10.57
CA ALA A 83 -0.09 -6.20 10.01
C ALA A 83 -0.74 -4.81 9.97
N VAL A 84 -0.49 -3.97 10.99
CA VAL A 84 -0.96 -2.58 11.02
C VAL A 84 -0.32 -1.77 9.90
N ALA A 85 0.99 -1.93 9.70
CA ALA A 85 1.70 -1.27 8.61
C ALA A 85 1.19 -1.72 7.23
N ALA A 86 0.97 -3.02 7.03
CA ALA A 86 0.42 -3.55 5.79
C ALA A 86 -0.97 -2.98 5.50
N VAL A 87 -1.88 -2.99 6.50
CA VAL A 87 -3.22 -2.39 6.36
C VAL A 87 -3.13 -0.90 6.03
N ALA A 88 -2.30 -0.14 6.73
CA ALA A 88 -2.15 1.29 6.51
C ALA A 88 -1.63 1.61 5.09
N LEU A 89 -0.61 0.89 4.62
CA LEU A 89 -0.06 1.05 3.28
C LEU A 89 -1.07 0.65 2.20
N THR A 90 -1.78 -0.47 2.37
CA THR A 90 -2.81 -0.90 1.42
C THR A 90 -3.95 0.12 1.35
N VAL A 91 -4.46 0.60 2.49
CA VAL A 91 -5.53 1.60 2.53
C VAL A 91 -5.07 2.91 1.89
N GLY A 92 -3.85 3.38 2.20
CA GLY A 92 -3.28 4.59 1.60
C GLY A 92 -3.11 4.46 0.08
N HIS A 93 -2.64 3.31 -0.40
CA HIS A 93 -2.49 3.03 -1.82
C HIS A 93 -3.83 2.97 -2.55
N LEU A 94 -4.82 2.26 -2.01
CA LEU A 94 -6.17 2.22 -2.57
C LEU A 94 -6.81 3.61 -2.60
N ALA A 95 -6.60 4.41 -1.55
CA ALA A 95 -7.08 5.78 -1.51
C ALA A 95 -6.42 6.65 -2.58
N ALA A 96 -5.13 6.44 -2.86
CA ALA A 96 -4.42 7.14 -3.94
C ALA A 96 -5.00 6.75 -5.31
N LEU A 97 -5.19 5.46 -5.58
CA LEU A 97 -5.82 4.98 -6.82
C LEU A 97 -7.23 5.55 -7.01
N LEU A 98 -8.03 5.57 -5.94
CA LEU A 98 -9.39 6.11 -5.98
C LEU A 98 -9.40 7.63 -6.18
N ALA A 99 -8.48 8.36 -5.55
CA ALA A 99 -8.34 9.80 -5.71
C ALA A 99 -7.84 10.20 -7.11
N SER A 100 -7.23 9.26 -7.83
CA SER A 100 -6.66 9.42 -9.17
C SER A 100 -7.68 9.18 -10.30
N TYR A 101 -8.83 8.57 -10.01
CA TYR A 101 -9.81 8.18 -11.04
C TYR A 101 -10.45 9.32 -11.83
N GLY A 102 -10.42 10.55 -11.31
CA GLY A 102 -11.07 11.67 -11.96
C GLY A 102 -10.71 13.02 -11.38
N PRO A 103 -11.31 14.09 -11.93
CA PRO A 103 -11.07 15.45 -11.47
C PRO A 103 -11.34 15.59 -9.96
N ARG A 104 -10.63 16.51 -9.30
CA ARG A 104 -10.71 16.70 -7.83
C ARG A 104 -12.12 17.00 -7.31
N ALA A 105 -13.01 17.52 -8.17
CA ALA A 105 -14.39 17.84 -7.83
C ALA A 105 -15.37 16.68 -8.08
N MET A 106 -14.92 15.59 -8.71
CA MET A 106 -15.78 14.45 -9.05
C MET A 106 -16.00 13.56 -7.82
N PRO A 107 -17.27 13.37 -7.38
CA PRO A 107 -17.57 12.42 -6.33
C PRO A 107 -17.39 10.98 -6.85
N LEU A 108 -16.96 10.09 -5.95
CA LEU A 108 -16.88 8.66 -6.24
C LEU A 108 -18.21 7.99 -5.93
N ASP A 109 -18.61 7.08 -6.80
CA ASP A 109 -19.78 6.26 -6.60
C ASP A 109 -19.51 5.12 -5.59
N ALA A 110 -20.53 4.77 -4.81
CA ALA A 110 -20.43 3.71 -3.81
C ALA A 110 -20.09 2.31 -4.39
N PRO A 111 -20.59 1.90 -5.57
CA PRO A 111 -20.19 0.65 -6.20
C PRO A 111 -18.68 0.54 -6.44
N THR A 112 -18.04 1.57 -7.01
CA THR A 112 -16.59 1.60 -7.21
C THR A 112 -15.82 1.49 -5.89
N LEU A 113 -16.23 2.24 -4.86
CA LEU A 113 -15.62 2.15 -3.53
C LEU A 113 -15.71 0.73 -2.95
N ARG A 114 -16.87 0.07 -3.08
CA ARG A 114 -17.06 -1.30 -2.59
C ARG A 114 -16.22 -2.32 -3.36
N LEU A 115 -16.10 -2.17 -4.68
CA LEU A 115 -15.26 -3.03 -5.50
C LEU A 115 -13.80 -2.97 -5.03
N TRP A 116 -13.27 -1.76 -4.87
CA TRP A 116 -11.89 -1.57 -4.43
C TRP A 116 -11.66 -1.98 -2.98
N ALA A 117 -12.65 -1.77 -2.10
CA ALA A 117 -12.59 -2.28 -0.73
C ALA A 117 -12.52 -3.82 -0.71
N ARG A 118 -13.30 -4.52 -1.54
CA ARG A 118 -13.24 -5.99 -1.66
C ARG A 118 -11.90 -6.47 -2.20
N ARG A 119 -11.37 -5.83 -3.25
CA ARG A 119 -10.03 -6.14 -3.80
C ARG A 119 -8.94 -5.91 -2.75
N GLY A 120 -9.02 -4.80 -2.03
CA GLY A 120 -8.13 -4.49 -0.90
C GLY A 120 -8.18 -5.54 0.20
N ALA A 121 -9.38 -5.96 0.60
CA ALA A 121 -9.57 -7.00 1.59
C ALA A 121 -8.96 -8.34 1.14
N LEU A 122 -9.14 -8.71 -0.13
CA LEU A 122 -8.52 -9.91 -0.70
C LEU A 122 -6.99 -9.84 -0.69
N VAL A 123 -6.41 -8.69 -1.04
CA VAL A 123 -4.96 -8.47 -0.94
C VAL A 123 -4.49 -8.57 0.50
N LEU A 124 -5.25 -8.02 1.46
CA LEU A 124 -4.90 -8.09 2.87
C LEU A 124 -4.93 -9.50 3.46
N LEU A 125 -5.61 -10.47 2.82
CA LEU A 125 -5.52 -11.89 3.22
C LEU A 125 -4.11 -12.47 3.03
N THR A 126 -3.27 -11.85 2.21
CA THR A 126 -1.86 -12.26 2.08
C THR A 126 -1.06 -12.00 3.35
N VAL A 127 -1.46 -11.02 4.17
CA VAL A 127 -0.78 -10.65 5.43
C VAL A 127 -0.80 -11.78 6.47
N PRO A 128 -1.97 -12.32 6.90
CA PRO A 128 -1.98 -13.46 7.81
C PRO A 128 -1.35 -14.70 7.18
N GLY A 129 -1.47 -14.90 5.87
CA GLY A 129 -0.81 -16.00 5.15
C GLY A 129 0.73 -15.92 5.26
N ALA A 130 1.30 -14.77 4.94
CA ALA A 130 2.74 -14.51 5.08
C ALA A 130 3.21 -14.61 6.53
N TRP A 131 2.41 -14.10 7.47
CA TRP A 131 2.72 -14.20 8.90
C TRP A 131 2.74 -15.65 9.39
N LEU A 132 1.74 -16.46 9.03
CA LEU A 132 1.70 -17.89 9.37
C LEU A 132 2.87 -18.64 8.74
N LEU A 133 3.16 -18.39 7.46
CA LEU A 133 4.30 -19.01 6.78
C LEU A 133 5.62 -18.68 7.50
N ALA A 134 5.83 -17.41 7.87
CA ALA A 134 7.00 -16.99 8.62
C ALA A 134 7.09 -17.61 10.02
N ARG A 135 5.96 -18.00 10.62
CA ARG A 135 5.94 -18.74 11.90
C ARG A 135 6.29 -20.21 11.72
N VAL A 136 5.87 -20.83 10.61
CA VAL A 136 6.15 -22.24 10.28
C VAL A 136 7.63 -22.44 9.97
N VAL A 137 8.24 -21.56 9.19
CA VAL A 137 9.67 -21.65 8.81
C VAL A 137 10.62 -21.09 9.88
N ARG A 138 10.10 -20.67 11.04
CA ARG A 138 10.94 -20.08 12.10
C ARG A 138 11.83 -21.15 12.72
N GLY A 139 13.15 -20.94 12.63
CA GLY A 139 14.16 -21.86 13.19
C GLY A 139 14.76 -22.83 12.18
N GLU A 140 14.25 -22.84 10.95
CA GLU A 140 14.92 -23.49 9.83
C GLU A 140 16.17 -22.67 9.43
N PRO A 141 17.27 -23.32 9.02
CA PRO A 141 18.45 -22.61 8.50
C PRO A 141 18.04 -21.80 7.27
N GLU A 142 18.57 -20.58 7.15
CA GLU A 142 18.30 -19.72 5.98
C GLU A 142 18.70 -20.45 4.70
N GLN A 143 17.71 -20.85 3.91
CA GLN A 143 17.92 -21.44 2.60
C GLN A 143 17.86 -20.33 1.54
N PRO A 144 19.00 -19.93 0.93
CA PRO A 144 19.03 -18.81 -0.02
C PRO A 144 18.11 -19.01 -1.24
N GLY A 145 17.80 -20.27 -1.60
CA GLY A 145 16.87 -20.60 -2.67
C GLY A 145 15.42 -20.15 -2.42
N VAL A 146 14.97 -20.08 -1.16
CA VAL A 146 13.59 -19.71 -0.82
C VAL A 146 13.27 -18.27 -1.22
N TRP A 147 14.23 -17.36 -1.02
CA TRP A 147 14.07 -15.96 -1.43
C TRP A 147 13.98 -15.78 -2.94
N VAL A 148 14.79 -16.52 -3.69
CA VAL A 148 14.77 -16.50 -5.15
C VAL A 148 13.45 -17.03 -5.69
N VAL A 149 12.94 -18.13 -5.14
CA VAL A 149 11.66 -18.72 -5.53
C VAL A 149 10.50 -17.81 -5.16
N ALA A 150 10.50 -17.21 -3.96
CA ALA A 150 9.47 -16.27 -3.54
C ALA A 150 9.44 -15.02 -4.44
N LEU A 151 10.61 -14.47 -4.77
CA LEU A 151 10.73 -13.33 -5.69
C LEU A 151 10.26 -13.70 -7.10
N ALA A 152 10.68 -14.86 -7.63
CA ALA A 152 10.25 -15.34 -8.93
C ALA A 152 8.73 -15.54 -8.99
N ALA A 153 8.14 -16.15 -7.96
CA ALA A 153 6.70 -16.33 -7.84
C ALA A 153 5.95 -14.98 -7.81
N ALA A 154 6.47 -14.00 -7.07
CA ALA A 154 5.90 -12.65 -7.04
C ALA A 154 5.97 -11.97 -8.42
N CYS A 155 7.12 -12.05 -9.11
CA CYS A 155 7.28 -11.53 -10.47
C CYS A 155 6.32 -12.20 -11.45
N LEU A 156 6.19 -13.52 -11.41
CA LEU A 156 5.27 -14.27 -12.29
C LEU A 156 3.81 -13.91 -12.01
N ALA A 157 3.42 -13.73 -10.75
CA ALA A 157 2.08 -13.28 -10.39
C ALA A 157 1.78 -11.88 -10.92
N ILE A 158 2.74 -10.95 -10.84
CA ILE A 158 2.62 -9.60 -11.40
C ILE A 158 2.48 -9.67 -12.92
N LEU A 159 3.35 -10.41 -13.61
CA LEU A 159 3.29 -10.57 -15.06
C LEU A 159 1.98 -11.21 -15.52
N GLY A 160 1.50 -12.23 -14.81
CA GLY A 160 0.23 -12.88 -15.08
C GLY A 160 -0.96 -11.94 -14.89
N ALA A 161 -0.94 -11.11 -13.84
CA ALA A 161 -1.96 -10.10 -13.61
C ALA A 161 -1.95 -9.02 -14.72
N THR A 162 -0.77 -8.55 -15.14
CA THR A 162 -0.64 -7.60 -16.26
C THR A 162 -1.17 -8.19 -17.56
N ALA A 163 -0.76 -9.41 -17.92
CA ALA A 163 -1.21 -10.07 -19.13
C ALA A 163 -2.73 -10.31 -19.15
N ALA A 164 -3.34 -10.61 -17.99
CA ALA A 164 -4.79 -10.77 -17.88
C ALA A 164 -5.56 -9.45 -18.08
N MET A 165 -4.92 -8.30 -17.87
CA MET A 165 -5.53 -6.98 -18.13
C MET A 165 -5.44 -6.57 -19.61
N ASP A 166 -4.53 -7.16 -20.39
CA ASP A 166 -4.33 -6.87 -21.82
C ASP A 166 -5.20 -7.74 -22.75
N VAL A 167 -6.21 -8.46 -22.23
CA VAL A 167 -7.08 -9.30 -23.06
C VAL A 167 -7.91 -8.42 -24.03
N PRO A 168 -7.76 -8.57 -25.36
CA PRO A 168 -8.45 -7.73 -26.34
C PRO A 168 -9.97 -7.81 -26.20
N GLU A 169 -10.66 -6.67 -26.29
CA GLU A 169 -12.13 -6.68 -26.31
C GLU A 169 -12.65 -7.53 -27.49
N PRO A 170 -13.68 -8.36 -27.27
CA PRO A 170 -14.32 -9.11 -28.34
C PRO A 170 -14.80 -8.14 -29.42
N LYS A 171 -14.35 -8.30 -30.66
CA LYS A 171 -14.89 -7.54 -31.80
C LYS A 171 -16.39 -7.82 -31.89
N GLU A 172 -17.22 -6.82 -31.59
CA GLU A 172 -18.65 -6.89 -31.87
C GLU A 172 -18.84 -7.12 -33.39
N PRO A 173 -19.68 -8.10 -33.79
CA PRO A 173 -20.02 -8.29 -35.19
C PRO A 173 -20.79 -7.06 -35.67
N ARG A 174 -20.23 -6.38 -36.69
CA ARG A 174 -20.88 -5.27 -37.39
C ARG A 174 -22.05 -5.75 -38.25
#